data_AF-A0A1Q8WNX4-F1
#
_entry.id   AF-A0A1Q8WNX4-F1
#
_cell.length_a   1.000
_cell.length_b   1.000
_cell.length_c   1.000
_cell.angle_alpha   90.00
_cell.angle_beta   90.00
_cell.angle_gamma   90.00
#
_symmetry.space_group_name_H-M   'P 1'
#
loop_
_entity.id
_entity.type
_entity.pdbx_description
1 polymer ?
#
loop_
_entity_poly.entity_id
_entity_poly.type
_entity_poly.pdbx_seq_one_letter_code
_entity_poly.pdbx_strand_id
1 'polypeptide(L)'
;MSTAVGALVVSPNGNYVSLALQVTRKQEAEPQLTDQSSTVELASQQRGYVVVLDARTGNTVLTREFSGFILAQALTNDHLAVETAHAYFPSGEGKGTITAVPLSGSASPTTTPTDQWLVGAGRDSLLLSTQPLYYDMCSSPCGPFTLTRISTNGHKLATITHADRVYRGGWVERYKDPAPDGEDEKEPAQAAREVVDVDTGAATDLNGEHAQETGLPTGPGLLVMRRTDPDKQSSPSVPVSWLSAADDGHPHTENLEQFSTK
;
A
#
# COMPACT_ATOMS: atom_id res chain seq x y z
N MET A 1 -1.37 8.86 -3.55
CA MET A 1 -0.05 8.25 -3.21
C MET A 1 -0.27 7.05 -2.30
N SER A 2 0.56 6.01 -2.41
CA SER A 2 0.55 4.87 -1.49
C SER A 2 1.75 4.87 -0.53
N THR A 3 1.48 4.60 0.75
CA THR A 3 2.49 4.31 1.79
C THR A 3 2.49 2.84 2.21
N ALA A 4 1.59 2.04 1.64
CA ALA A 4 1.35 0.65 2.02
C ALA A 4 2.26 -0.36 1.30
N VAL A 5 3.02 0.08 0.31
CA VAL A 5 3.98 -0.73 -0.46
C VAL A 5 5.35 -0.06 -0.48
N GLY A 6 6.41 -0.87 -0.56
CA GLY A 6 7.78 -0.36 -0.66
C GLY A 6 8.83 -1.38 -0.25
N ALA A 7 10.09 -0.94 -0.13
CA ALA A 7 11.18 -1.80 0.30
C ALA A 7 11.05 -2.28 1.75
N LEU A 8 10.34 -1.53 2.60
CA LEU A 8 10.01 -1.89 3.97
C LEU A 8 8.51 -1.70 4.18
N VAL A 9 7.78 -2.76 4.55
CA VAL A 9 6.34 -2.71 4.81
C VAL A 9 5.97 -3.40 6.12
N VAL A 10 4.83 -3.04 6.71
CA VAL A 10 4.34 -3.55 7.99
C VAL A 10 2.93 -4.12 7.78
N SER A 11 2.62 -5.26 8.40
CA SER A 11 1.27 -5.85 8.34
C SER A 11 0.25 -4.97 9.06
N PRO A 12 -1.06 -5.04 8.70
CA PRO A 12 -2.09 -4.22 9.33
C PRO A 12 -2.18 -4.33 10.85
N ASN A 13 -1.99 -5.52 11.41
CA ASN A 13 -1.93 -5.73 12.86
C ASN A 13 -0.58 -5.38 13.51
N GLY A 14 0.40 -4.88 12.75
CA GLY A 14 1.73 -4.53 13.24
C GLY A 14 2.63 -5.71 13.64
N ASN A 15 2.19 -6.96 13.48
CA ASN A 15 2.93 -8.13 13.94
C ASN A 15 4.09 -8.53 13.03
N TYR A 16 4.09 -8.11 11.76
CA TYR A 16 5.11 -8.47 10.79
C TYR A 16 5.68 -7.25 10.08
N VAL A 17 6.98 -7.31 9.80
CA VAL A 17 7.69 -6.34 8.97
C VAL A 17 8.42 -7.10 7.87
N SER A 18 8.38 -6.63 6.63
CA SER A 18 9.15 -7.26 5.54
C SER A 18 10.10 -6.30 4.84
N LEU A 19 11.24 -6.85 4.42
CA LEU A 19 12.30 -6.18 3.69
C LEU A 19 12.49 -6.84 2.33
N ALA A 20 12.34 -6.06 1.25
CA ALA A 20 12.66 -6.49 -0.10
C ALA A 20 14.09 -6.10 -0.45
N LEU A 21 14.89 -7.11 -0.79
CA LEU A 21 16.29 -7.00 -1.17
C LEU A 21 16.41 -7.41 -2.63
N GLN A 22 16.58 -6.43 -3.50
CA GLN A 22 16.75 -6.70 -4.91
C GLN A 22 18.24 -6.77 -5.26
N VAL A 23 18.68 -7.93 -5.75
CA VAL A 23 20.09 -8.21 -6.04
C VAL A 23 20.24 -8.47 -7.53
N THR A 24 20.92 -7.57 -8.21
CA THR A 24 21.49 -7.86 -9.53
C THR A 24 22.67 -8.79 -9.33
N ARG A 25 22.67 -9.95 -10.00
CA ARG A 25 23.89 -10.76 -10.06
C ARG A 25 25.00 -9.90 -10.65
N LYS A 26 26.08 -9.68 -9.88
CA LYS A 26 27.35 -9.27 -10.48
C LYS A 26 27.80 -10.43 -11.35
N GLN A 27 27.80 -10.24 -12.67
CA GLN A 27 28.46 -11.17 -13.56
C GLN A 27 29.96 -11.18 -13.25
N GLU A 28 30.50 -12.35 -12.87
CA GLU A 28 31.96 -12.55 -12.71
C GLU A 28 32.69 -12.67 -14.05
N ALA A 29 31.95 -12.69 -15.16
CA ALA A 29 32.47 -12.47 -16.51
C ALA A 29 31.52 -11.49 -17.20
N GLU A 30 32.03 -10.32 -17.59
CA GLU A 30 31.27 -9.29 -18.30
C GLU A 30 30.37 -9.94 -19.35
N PRO A 31 29.03 -9.85 -19.26
CA PRO A 31 28.28 -9.95 -20.48
C PRO A 31 28.73 -8.73 -21.29
N GLN A 32 29.01 -8.92 -22.56
CA GLN A 32 28.84 -7.81 -23.47
C GLN A 32 27.34 -7.51 -23.44
N LEU A 33 26.89 -6.66 -22.52
CA LEU A 33 25.65 -5.92 -22.65
C LEU A 33 25.88 -5.08 -23.91
N THR A 34 25.56 -5.68 -25.05
CA THR A 34 25.38 -4.92 -26.27
C THR A 34 24.24 -3.95 -25.99
N ASP A 35 24.17 -2.86 -26.74
CA ASP A 35 23.14 -1.82 -26.69
C ASP A 35 21.69 -2.34 -26.94
N GLN A 36 21.48 -3.67 -26.90
CA GLN A 36 20.29 -4.40 -27.31
C GLN A 36 19.75 -5.44 -26.30
N SER A 37 20.27 -5.53 -25.06
CA SER A 37 19.64 -6.46 -24.10
C SER A 37 18.21 -6.03 -23.77
N SER A 38 17.25 -6.89 -24.13
CA SER A 38 15.83 -6.65 -23.85
C SER A 38 15.56 -6.58 -22.34
N THR A 39 14.54 -5.83 -21.93
CA THR A 39 14.10 -5.77 -20.51
C THR A 39 13.81 -7.16 -19.93
N VAL A 40 13.33 -8.08 -20.78
CA VAL A 40 13.06 -9.48 -20.43
C VAL A 40 14.36 -10.24 -20.09
N GLU A 41 15.44 -10.00 -20.84
CA GLU A 41 16.74 -10.59 -20.55
C GLU A 41 17.29 -10.08 -19.21
N LEU A 42 17.19 -8.77 -18.96
CA LEU A 42 17.56 -8.18 -17.66
C LEU A 42 16.74 -8.76 -16.51
N ALA A 43 15.43 -8.90 -16.67
CA ALA A 43 14.57 -9.50 -15.65
C ALA A 43 14.97 -10.95 -15.34
N SER A 44 15.37 -11.73 -16.36
CA SER A 44 15.79 -13.12 -16.17
C SER A 44 17.03 -13.28 -15.28
N GLN A 45 17.90 -12.26 -15.28
CA GLN A 45 19.12 -12.20 -14.46
C GLN A 45 18.84 -11.70 -13.04
N GLN A 46 17.65 -11.11 -12.82
CA GLN A 46 17.29 -10.52 -11.54
C GLN A 46 16.82 -11.57 -10.54
N ARG A 47 17.36 -11.46 -9.32
CA ARG A 47 16.91 -12.21 -8.15
C ARG A 47 16.60 -11.23 -7.03
N GLY A 48 15.39 -11.32 -6.49
CA GLY A 48 14.99 -10.59 -5.31
C GLY A 48 14.78 -11.54 -4.14
N TYR A 49 15.08 -11.09 -2.94
CA TYR A 49 14.77 -11.80 -1.71
C TYR A 49 13.84 -10.93 -0.88
N VAL A 50 12.79 -11.53 -0.33
CA VAL A 50 11.97 -10.87 0.67
C VAL A 50 12.09 -11.65 1.98
N VAL A 51 12.42 -10.92 3.04
CA VAL A 51 12.51 -11.43 4.40
C VAL A 51 11.37 -10.83 5.21
N VAL A 52 10.63 -11.66 5.93
CA VAL A 52 9.58 -11.25 6.87
C VAL A 52 10.05 -11.55 8.29
N LEU A 53 9.96 -10.55 9.16
CA LEU A 53 10.30 -10.62 10.57
C LEU A 53 9.04 -10.52 11.41
N ASP A 54 8.99 -11.28 12.51
CA ASP A 54 8.07 -11.02 13.61
C ASP A 54 8.50 -9.72 14.31
N ALA A 55 7.65 -8.71 14.29
CA ALA A 55 7.98 -7.36 14.74
C ALA A 55 8.27 -7.27 16.24
N ARG A 56 7.72 -8.21 17.04
CA ARG A 56 7.87 -8.25 18.49
C ARG A 56 9.19 -8.89 18.92
N THR A 57 9.63 -9.93 18.22
CA THR A 57 10.79 -10.73 18.59
C THR A 57 12.01 -10.46 17.71
N GLY A 58 11.81 -9.89 16.51
CA GLY A 58 12.85 -9.72 15.50
C GLY A 58 13.23 -11.02 14.77
N ASN A 59 12.57 -12.13 15.06
CA ASN A 59 12.86 -13.42 14.44
C ASN A 59 12.38 -13.46 12.99
N THR A 60 13.13 -14.11 12.12
CA THR A 60 12.71 -14.36 10.74
C THR A 60 11.61 -15.42 10.68
N VAL A 61 10.48 -15.06 10.08
CA VAL A 61 9.32 -15.92 9.87
C VAL A 61 9.32 -16.51 8.46
N LEU A 62 9.79 -15.74 7.47
CA LEU A 62 9.86 -16.15 6.08
C LEU A 62 11.07 -15.54 5.40
N THR A 63 11.77 -16.34 4.59
CA THR A 63 12.74 -15.87 3.60
C THR A 63 12.39 -16.52 2.28
N ARG A 64 12.19 -15.71 1.23
CA ARG A 64 11.78 -16.21 -0.09
C ARG A 64 12.52 -15.50 -1.22
N GLU A 65 13.01 -16.28 -2.17
CA GLU A 65 13.56 -15.78 -3.43
C GLU A 65 12.46 -15.62 -4.47
N PHE A 66 12.55 -14.55 -5.26
CA PHE A 66 11.69 -14.24 -6.39
C PHE A 66 12.55 -13.96 -7.63
N SER A 67 12.06 -14.39 -8.79
CA SER A 67 12.70 -14.14 -10.09
C SER A 67 12.05 -12.93 -10.77
N GLY A 68 12.82 -12.20 -11.57
CA GLY A 68 12.31 -10.99 -12.23
C GLY A 68 12.50 -9.73 -11.38
N PHE A 69 11.99 -8.61 -11.90
CA PHE A 69 11.96 -7.37 -11.13
C PHE A 69 10.88 -7.47 -10.06
N ILE A 70 11.23 -7.22 -8.79
CA ILE A 70 10.22 -6.96 -7.76
C ILE A 70 9.74 -5.53 -7.98
N LEU A 71 8.45 -5.37 -8.30
CA LEU A 71 7.82 -4.06 -8.48
C LEU A 71 7.27 -3.51 -7.16
N ALA A 72 6.73 -4.38 -6.33
CA ALA A 72 6.16 -4.03 -5.03
C ALA A 72 6.09 -5.25 -4.11
N GLN A 73 5.98 -4.99 -2.82
CA GLN A 73 5.56 -5.98 -1.82
C GLN A 73 4.51 -5.35 -0.89
N ALA A 74 3.67 -6.20 -0.31
CA ALA A 74 2.71 -5.85 0.73
C ALA A 74 2.57 -7.01 1.72
N LEU A 75 2.11 -6.70 2.93
CA LEU A 75 1.78 -7.70 3.95
C LEU A 75 0.28 -7.61 4.25
N THR A 76 -0.39 -8.76 4.22
CA THR A 76 -1.64 -8.94 4.97
C THR A 76 -1.28 -9.38 6.40
N ASN A 77 -2.28 -9.74 7.22
CA ASN A 77 -1.99 -10.24 8.57
C ASN A 77 -1.39 -11.66 8.57
N ASP A 78 -1.43 -12.36 7.45
CA ASP A 78 -1.09 -13.78 7.34
C ASP A 78 -0.38 -14.16 6.04
N HIS A 79 -0.17 -13.24 5.09
CA HIS A 79 0.55 -13.46 3.84
C HIS A 79 1.54 -12.34 3.54
N LEU A 80 2.65 -12.72 2.92
CA LEU A 80 3.48 -11.83 2.12
C LEU A 80 2.97 -11.88 0.67
N ALA A 81 2.65 -10.72 0.09
CA ALA A 81 2.40 -10.58 -1.34
C ALA A 81 3.57 -9.86 -2.02
N VAL A 82 4.10 -10.45 -3.10
CA VAL A 82 5.18 -9.85 -3.89
C VAL A 82 4.75 -9.78 -5.35
N GLU A 83 4.79 -8.59 -5.92
CA GLU A 83 4.57 -8.34 -7.34
C GLU A 83 5.91 -8.41 -8.07
N THR A 84 5.99 -9.30 -9.06
CA THR A 84 7.14 -9.42 -9.96
C THR A 84 6.76 -9.23 -11.42
N ALA A 85 7.70 -8.77 -12.22
CA ALA A 85 7.52 -8.58 -13.66
C ALA A 85 8.80 -8.81 -14.47
N HIS A 86 8.63 -8.98 -15.78
CA HIS A 86 9.70 -9.01 -16.78
C HIS A 86 10.11 -7.63 -17.30
N ALA A 87 9.47 -6.57 -16.82
CA ALA A 87 9.80 -5.18 -17.09
C ALA A 87 9.55 -4.35 -15.83
N TYR A 88 9.85 -3.04 -15.88
CA TYR A 88 9.60 -2.11 -14.78
C TYR A 88 8.12 -1.66 -14.67
N PHE A 89 7.19 -2.48 -15.16
CA PHE A 89 5.75 -2.28 -15.10
C PHE A 89 5.04 -3.64 -15.24
N PRO A 90 3.81 -3.82 -14.71
CA PRO A 90 3.15 -5.12 -14.72
C PRO A 90 2.39 -5.43 -16.02
N SER A 91 1.88 -4.41 -16.73
CA SER A 91 1.05 -4.62 -17.93
C SER A 91 1.85 -5.02 -19.18
N GLY A 92 1.16 -5.52 -20.21
CA GLY A 92 1.76 -5.83 -21.52
C GLY A 92 2.97 -6.76 -21.44
N GLU A 93 4.12 -6.33 -21.97
CA GLU A 93 5.38 -7.08 -21.94
C GLU A 93 5.93 -7.30 -20.52
N GLY A 94 5.44 -6.53 -19.54
CA GLY A 94 5.74 -6.70 -18.13
C GLY A 94 5.34 -8.06 -17.58
N LYS A 95 4.23 -8.64 -18.07
CA LYS A 95 3.70 -9.95 -17.62
C LYS A 95 3.68 -10.07 -16.09
N GLY A 96 3.15 -9.04 -15.43
CA GLY A 96 3.09 -8.90 -13.99
C GLY A 96 2.44 -10.10 -13.33
N THR A 97 2.95 -10.45 -12.16
CA THR A 97 2.48 -11.59 -11.38
C THR A 97 2.60 -11.28 -9.90
N ILE A 98 1.53 -11.52 -9.15
CA ILE A 98 1.53 -11.45 -7.69
C ILE A 98 1.67 -12.86 -7.15
N THR A 99 2.66 -13.07 -6.28
CA THR A 99 2.80 -14.30 -5.51
C THR A 99 2.52 -14.03 -4.04
N ALA A 100 1.46 -14.64 -3.52
CA ALA A 100 1.09 -14.58 -2.10
C ALA A 100 1.62 -15.82 -1.37
N VAL A 101 2.47 -15.61 -0.37
CA VAL A 101 3.12 -16.65 0.44
C VAL A 101 2.54 -16.62 1.86
N PRO A 102 1.87 -17.69 2.31
CA PRO A 102 1.37 -17.77 3.68
C PRO A 102 2.51 -17.70 4.71
N LEU A 103 2.37 -16.87 5.73
CA LEU A 103 3.36 -16.68 6.79
C LEU A 103 3.41 -17.86 7.77
N SER A 104 2.32 -18.63 7.89
CA SER A 104 2.28 -19.85 8.71
C SER A 104 3.15 -20.99 8.18
N GLY A 105 3.59 -20.91 6.92
CA GLY A 105 4.34 -21.97 6.23
C GLY A 105 3.54 -23.26 5.97
N SER A 106 2.24 -23.29 6.30
CA SER A 106 1.41 -24.50 6.24
C SER A 106 0.76 -24.75 4.87
N ALA A 107 0.79 -23.77 3.97
CA ALA A 107 0.17 -23.84 2.66
C ALA A 107 1.13 -23.37 1.57
N SER A 108 0.93 -23.88 0.35
CA SER A 108 1.70 -23.47 -0.82
C SER A 108 1.39 -22.02 -1.19
N PRO A 109 2.37 -21.26 -1.72
CA PRO A 109 2.11 -19.96 -2.30
C PRO A 109 1.06 -20.02 -3.42
N THR A 110 0.27 -18.95 -3.55
CA THR A 110 -0.62 -18.75 -4.69
C THR A 110 -0.03 -17.71 -5.62
N THR A 111 -0.18 -17.92 -6.93
CA THR A 111 0.36 -17.04 -7.95
C THR A 111 -0.76 -16.60 -8.89
N THR A 112 -0.92 -15.29 -9.08
CA THR A 112 -1.98 -14.69 -9.90
C THR A 112 -1.36 -13.69 -10.88
N PRO A 113 -1.59 -13.84 -12.21
CA PRO A 113 -1.21 -12.83 -13.18
C PRO A 113 -1.91 -11.49 -12.91
N THR A 114 -1.22 -10.38 -13.18
CA THR A 114 -1.78 -9.03 -13.03
C THR A 114 -1.24 -8.10 -14.10
N ASP A 115 -2.09 -7.22 -14.61
CA ASP A 115 -1.71 -6.05 -15.40
C ASP A 115 -1.81 -4.73 -14.59
N GLN A 116 -2.21 -4.84 -13.32
CA GLN A 116 -2.36 -3.74 -12.37
C GLN A 116 -1.24 -3.78 -11.33
N TRP A 117 -0.83 -2.60 -10.86
CA TRP A 117 0.16 -2.39 -9.81
C TRP A 117 -0.36 -2.82 -8.45
N LEU A 118 0.43 -3.57 -7.68
CA LEU A 118 0.18 -3.78 -6.26
C LEU A 118 0.49 -2.49 -5.50
N VAL A 119 -0.54 -1.92 -4.87
CA VAL A 119 -0.45 -0.60 -4.20
C VAL A 119 -0.83 -0.60 -2.74
N GLY A 120 -1.25 -1.74 -2.18
CA GLY A 120 -1.48 -1.88 -0.75
C GLY A 120 -2.09 -3.22 -0.37
N ALA A 121 -2.34 -3.38 0.92
CA ALA A 121 -2.98 -4.55 1.48
C ALA A 121 -3.84 -4.18 2.69
N GLY A 122 -4.95 -4.89 2.84
CA GLY A 122 -5.70 -5.01 4.07
C GLY A 122 -5.29 -6.25 4.86
N ARG A 123 -6.12 -6.67 5.79
CA ARG A 123 -5.92 -7.79 6.71
C ARG A 123 -5.86 -9.13 6.01
N ASP A 124 -6.63 -9.31 4.95
CA ASP A 124 -6.74 -10.55 4.16
C ASP A 124 -6.84 -10.28 2.65
N SER A 125 -6.65 -9.02 2.24
CA SER A 125 -6.88 -8.57 0.87
C SER A 125 -5.74 -7.69 0.34
N LEU A 126 -5.63 -7.60 -0.98
CA LEU A 126 -4.67 -6.77 -1.69
C LEU A 126 -5.39 -5.71 -2.50
N LEU A 127 -4.74 -4.56 -2.68
CA LEU A 127 -5.25 -3.43 -3.44
C LEU A 127 -4.39 -3.23 -4.68
N LEU A 128 -5.04 -3.25 -5.85
CA LEU A 128 -4.40 -3.06 -7.14
C LEU A 128 -4.87 -1.78 -7.82
N SER A 129 -4.00 -1.12 -8.57
CA SER A 129 -4.33 0.07 -9.37
C SER A 129 -3.86 -0.08 -10.81
N THR A 130 -4.62 0.46 -11.77
CA THR A 130 -4.20 0.53 -13.18
C THR A 130 -3.03 1.49 -13.41
N GLN A 131 -2.75 2.38 -12.45
CA GLN A 131 -1.64 3.33 -12.51
C GLN A 131 -0.71 3.18 -11.29
N PRO A 132 0.59 3.48 -11.44
CA PRO A 132 1.50 3.47 -10.30
C PRO A 132 1.13 4.61 -9.33
N LEU A 133 1.26 4.37 -8.02
CA LEU A 133 0.90 5.35 -6.97
C LEU A 133 2.11 5.95 -6.23
N TYR A 134 3.25 6.08 -6.91
CA TYR A 134 4.50 6.67 -6.40
C TYR A 134 4.62 8.16 -6.73
N TYR A 135 5.27 8.94 -5.84
CA TYR A 135 5.31 10.42 -5.85
C TYR A 135 5.81 11.04 -7.18
N ASP A 136 6.64 10.34 -7.94
CA ASP A 136 7.24 10.86 -9.18
C ASP A 136 6.65 10.27 -10.49
N MET A 137 5.66 9.37 -10.40
CA MET A 137 5.13 8.66 -11.58
C MET A 137 3.74 9.11 -12.04
N CYS A 138 3.15 10.10 -11.38
CA CYS A 138 1.92 10.75 -11.80
C CYS A 138 2.13 12.27 -11.85
N SER A 139 1.42 12.98 -12.73
CA SER A 139 1.29 14.44 -12.62
C SER A 139 0.68 14.74 -11.25
N SER A 140 1.35 15.50 -10.39
CA SER A 140 0.78 15.88 -9.09
C SER A 140 -0.30 16.95 -9.28
N PRO A 141 -1.56 16.72 -8.84
CA PRO A 141 -2.08 15.53 -8.15
C PRO A 141 -2.50 14.41 -9.12
N CYS A 142 -2.32 13.13 -8.74
CA CYS A 142 -2.60 11.95 -9.60
C CYS A 142 -4.07 11.80 -10.06
N GLY A 143 -4.96 12.73 -9.70
CA GLY A 143 -6.40 12.62 -9.80
C GLY A 143 -6.98 11.47 -8.95
N PRO A 144 -8.30 11.44 -8.76
CA PRO A 144 -8.96 10.27 -8.20
C PRO A 144 -8.72 9.04 -9.08
N PHE A 145 -8.48 7.88 -8.47
CA PHE A 145 -8.26 6.61 -9.16
C PHE A 145 -9.18 5.50 -8.68
N THR A 146 -9.20 4.42 -9.44
CA THR A 146 -9.94 3.21 -9.09
C THR A 146 -8.99 2.14 -8.58
N LEU A 147 -9.40 1.46 -7.50
CA LEU A 147 -8.71 0.30 -6.98
C LEU A 147 -9.52 -0.98 -7.22
N THR A 148 -8.83 -2.05 -7.57
CA THR A 148 -9.36 -3.41 -7.53
C THR A 148 -8.92 -4.05 -6.20
N ARG A 149 -9.87 -4.43 -5.36
CA ARG A 149 -9.58 -5.24 -4.16
C ARG A 149 -9.66 -6.71 -4.53
N ILE A 150 -8.61 -7.47 -4.28
CA ILE A 150 -8.54 -8.92 -4.50
C ILE A 150 -8.20 -9.64 -3.19
N SER A 151 -8.53 -10.91 -3.09
CA SER A 151 -8.02 -11.78 -2.03
C SER A 151 -6.61 -12.28 -2.36
N THR A 152 -5.92 -12.86 -1.38
CA THR A 152 -4.56 -13.40 -1.55
C THR A 152 -4.46 -14.57 -2.53
N ASN A 153 -5.59 -15.18 -2.91
CA ASN A 153 -5.65 -16.20 -3.96
C ASN A 153 -6.01 -15.66 -5.35
N GLY A 154 -6.17 -14.33 -5.49
CA GLY A 154 -6.43 -13.66 -6.76
C GLY A 154 -7.90 -13.45 -7.11
N HIS A 155 -8.86 -13.84 -6.26
CA HIS A 155 -10.26 -13.54 -6.54
C HIS A 155 -10.59 -12.07 -6.30
N LYS A 156 -11.23 -11.43 -7.28
CA LYS A 156 -11.77 -10.07 -7.14
C LYS A 156 -12.85 -10.03 -6.06
N LEU A 157 -12.69 -9.11 -5.12
CA LEU A 157 -13.61 -8.88 -4.01
C LEU A 157 -14.47 -7.64 -4.26
N ALA A 158 -13.84 -6.53 -4.67
CA ALA A 158 -14.55 -5.25 -4.86
C ALA A 158 -13.82 -4.33 -5.85
N THR A 159 -14.53 -3.28 -6.28
CA THR A 159 -13.96 -2.10 -6.92
C THR A 159 -14.16 -0.92 -5.97
N ILE A 160 -13.10 -0.16 -5.67
CA ILE A 160 -13.18 1.08 -4.89
C ILE A 160 -12.96 2.24 -5.85
N THR A 161 -13.98 3.06 -6.04
CA THR A 161 -13.94 4.23 -6.91
C THR A 161 -13.48 5.48 -6.15
N HIS A 162 -13.03 6.47 -6.91
CA HIS A 162 -12.71 7.82 -6.41
C HIS A 162 -11.66 7.84 -5.29
N ALA A 163 -10.74 6.87 -5.26
CA ALA A 163 -9.66 6.81 -4.29
C ALA A 163 -8.62 7.92 -4.55
N ASP A 164 -8.05 8.47 -3.48
CA ASP A 164 -7.02 9.51 -3.51
C ASP A 164 -5.71 9.02 -2.86
N ARG A 165 -5.84 8.25 -1.77
CA ARG A 165 -4.69 7.74 -0.99
C ARG A 165 -4.93 6.32 -0.53
N VAL A 166 -3.84 5.57 -0.48
CA VAL A 166 -3.79 4.23 0.13
C VAL A 166 -2.83 4.32 1.29
N TYR A 167 -3.34 4.15 2.51
CA TYR A 167 -2.54 4.18 3.72
C TYR A 167 -2.17 2.76 4.17
N ARG A 168 -1.13 2.66 5.02
CA ARG A 168 -0.82 1.45 5.75
C ARG A 168 -2.01 1.02 6.60
N GLY A 169 -2.13 -0.29 6.84
CA GLY A 169 -3.19 -0.83 7.67
C GLY A 169 -4.51 -1.13 6.94
N GLY A 170 -4.55 -1.02 5.61
CA GLY A 170 -5.76 -1.36 4.84
C GLY A 170 -6.77 -0.23 4.74
N TRP A 171 -6.30 1.02 4.66
CA TRP A 171 -7.17 2.19 4.61
C TRP A 171 -7.08 2.89 3.26
N VAL A 172 -8.23 3.34 2.74
CA VAL A 172 -8.30 4.14 1.53
C VAL A 172 -9.01 5.45 1.83
N GLU A 173 -8.33 6.57 1.55
CA GLU A 173 -9.00 7.87 1.44
C GLU A 173 -9.64 7.98 0.07
N ARG A 174 -10.92 8.35 0.01
CA ARG A 174 -11.64 8.55 -1.23
C ARG A 174 -12.57 9.76 -1.16
N TYR A 175 -12.92 10.28 -2.32
CA TYR A 175 -13.98 11.26 -2.46
C TYR A 175 -15.34 10.57 -2.32
N LYS A 176 -16.26 11.22 -1.62
CA LYS A 176 -17.67 10.82 -1.58
C LYS A 176 -18.34 11.18 -2.90
N ASP A 177 -19.41 10.45 -3.22
CA ASP A 177 -20.18 10.73 -4.42
C ASP A 177 -21.06 11.99 -4.25
N PRO A 178 -21.09 12.88 -5.26
CA PRO A 178 -20.30 12.84 -6.49
C PRO A 178 -18.84 13.28 -6.24
N ALA A 179 -17.89 12.52 -6.79
CA ALA A 179 -16.50 12.93 -6.80
C ALA A 179 -16.32 14.21 -7.65
N PRO A 180 -15.32 15.06 -7.35
CA PRO A 180 -15.04 16.22 -8.18
C PRO A 180 -14.65 15.79 -9.59
N ASP A 181 -15.15 16.53 -10.58
CA ASP A 181 -14.75 16.37 -11.97
C ASP A 181 -13.25 16.70 -12.07
N GLY A 182 -12.42 15.72 -12.45
CA GLY A 182 -10.96 15.84 -12.48
C GLY A 182 -10.40 16.86 -13.49
N GLU A 183 -11.27 17.68 -14.10
CA GLU A 183 -10.92 18.77 -15.00
C GLU A 183 -10.68 20.09 -14.27
N ASP A 184 -11.16 20.24 -13.03
CA ASP A 184 -10.87 21.41 -12.22
C ASP A 184 -9.47 21.31 -11.59
N GLU A 185 -8.49 22.03 -12.16
CA GLU A 185 -7.10 22.14 -11.66
C GLU A 185 -6.99 22.60 -10.19
N LYS A 186 -8.09 23.05 -9.61
CA LYS A 186 -8.22 23.32 -8.18
C LYS A 186 -8.93 22.13 -7.56
N GLU A 187 -8.21 21.32 -6.77
CA GLU A 187 -8.87 20.48 -5.78
C GLU A 187 -9.90 21.37 -5.06
N PRO A 188 -11.20 21.03 -5.07
CA PRO A 188 -12.12 21.77 -4.26
C PRO A 188 -11.64 21.52 -2.83
N ALA A 189 -11.16 22.56 -2.15
CA ALA A 189 -10.73 22.50 -0.76
C ALA A 189 -11.84 22.02 0.20
N GLN A 190 -13.03 21.71 -0.34
CA GLN A 190 -14.26 21.28 0.31
C GLN A 190 -14.85 19.98 -0.28
N ALA A 191 -14.16 19.29 -1.19
CA ALA A 191 -14.66 18.02 -1.70
C ALA A 191 -14.81 17.05 -0.52
N ALA A 192 -16.01 16.51 -0.33
CA ALA A 192 -16.28 15.65 0.80
C ALA A 192 -15.47 14.35 0.65
N ARG A 193 -14.63 14.06 1.64
CA ARG A 193 -13.77 12.87 1.69
C ARG A 193 -14.10 12.01 2.89
N GLU A 194 -13.79 10.73 2.75
CA GLU A 194 -13.86 9.75 3.81
C GLU A 194 -12.66 8.81 3.74
N VAL A 195 -12.35 8.20 4.88
CA VAL A 195 -11.37 7.13 4.99
C VAL A 195 -12.11 5.82 5.27
N VAL A 196 -11.83 4.79 4.48
CA VAL A 196 -12.55 3.52 4.50
C VAL A 196 -11.60 2.36 4.81
N ASP A 197 -11.94 1.53 5.79
CA ASP A 197 -11.28 0.24 6.04
C ASP A 197 -11.71 -0.70 4.92
N VAL A 198 -10.76 -1.18 4.13
CA VAL A 198 -11.06 -1.95 2.92
C VAL A 198 -11.66 -3.32 3.21
N ASP A 199 -11.45 -3.87 4.41
CA ASP A 199 -11.90 -5.19 4.80
C ASP A 199 -13.28 -5.16 5.46
N THR A 200 -13.53 -4.18 6.35
CA THR A 200 -14.82 -4.04 7.07
C THR A 200 -15.81 -3.15 6.36
N GLY A 201 -15.35 -2.22 5.53
CA GLY A 201 -16.15 -1.16 4.93
C GLY A 201 -16.52 -0.04 5.91
N ALA A 202 -15.99 -0.05 7.14
CA ALA A 202 -16.17 1.06 8.07
C ALA A 202 -15.58 2.34 7.47
N ALA A 203 -16.37 3.41 7.49
CA ALA A 203 -16.01 4.69 6.88
C ALA A 203 -16.06 5.80 7.91
N THR A 204 -15.02 6.65 7.91
CA THR A 204 -14.93 7.86 8.74
C THR A 204 -14.91 9.08 7.84
N ASP A 205 -15.88 9.96 8.03
CA ASP A 205 -15.98 11.23 7.32
C ASP A 205 -14.89 12.18 7.77
N LEU A 206 -14.14 12.73 6.81
CA LEU A 206 -13.10 13.70 7.15
C LEU A 206 -13.67 15.10 7.37
N ASN A 207 -14.80 15.51 6.76
CA ASN A 207 -15.44 16.82 7.03
C ASN A 207 -14.49 18.05 7.00
N GLY A 208 -13.44 18.04 6.16
CA GLY A 208 -12.40 19.09 6.12
C GLY A 208 -11.22 18.88 7.09
N GLU A 209 -11.24 17.80 7.85
CA GLU A 209 -10.12 17.23 8.59
C GLU A 209 -9.22 16.44 7.64
N HIS A 210 -8.06 16.00 8.15
CA HIS A 210 -7.13 15.17 7.40
C HIS A 210 -6.72 13.97 8.25
N ALA A 211 -6.52 12.83 7.59
CA ALA A 211 -5.94 11.66 8.20
C ALA A 211 -4.42 11.69 8.09
N GLN A 212 -3.73 11.26 9.14
CA GLN A 212 -2.29 11.10 9.17
C GLN A 212 -1.95 9.71 9.71
N GLU A 213 -1.00 9.03 9.07
CA GLU A 213 -0.49 7.76 9.60
C GLU A 213 0.16 7.96 10.96
N THR A 214 -0.20 7.10 11.91
CA THR A 214 0.36 7.08 13.26
C THR A 214 0.62 5.65 13.72
N GLY A 215 1.50 5.51 14.71
CA GLY A 215 1.66 4.26 15.45
C GLY A 215 0.69 4.22 16.63
N LEU A 216 -0.06 3.14 16.76
CA LEU A 216 -0.90 2.85 17.91
C LEU A 216 -0.32 1.67 18.70
N PRO A 217 -0.70 1.51 19.99
CA PRO A 217 -0.33 0.31 20.75
C PRO A 217 -0.76 -1.00 20.10
N THR A 218 -1.80 -0.96 19.25
CA THR A 218 -2.36 -2.11 18.51
C THR A 218 -1.76 -2.30 17.11
N GLY A 219 -0.82 -1.45 16.68
CA GLY A 219 -0.19 -1.51 15.35
C GLY A 219 -0.35 -0.20 14.56
N PRO A 220 -0.26 -0.25 13.22
CA PRO A 220 -0.58 0.88 12.35
C PRO A 220 -1.98 1.45 12.61
N GLY A 221 -2.09 2.77 12.54
CA GLY A 221 -3.37 3.46 12.60
C GLY A 221 -3.35 4.79 11.87
N LEU A 222 -4.51 5.45 11.86
CA LEU A 222 -4.67 6.80 11.35
C LEU A 222 -5.11 7.72 12.48
N LEU A 223 -4.51 8.90 12.56
CA LEU A 223 -4.95 9.98 13.42
C LEU A 223 -5.72 10.96 12.56
N VAL A 224 -6.97 11.23 12.92
CA VAL A 224 -7.78 12.25 12.27
C VAL A 224 -7.52 13.56 12.99
N MET A 225 -7.12 14.56 12.23
CA MET A 225 -6.60 15.84 12.72
C MET A 225 -7.43 16.99 12.19
N ARG A 226 -7.86 17.87 13.09
CA ARG A 226 -8.59 19.10 12.75
C ARG A 226 -7.69 20.31 12.93
N ARG A 227 -7.64 21.19 11.92
CA ARG A 227 -7.00 22.50 12.09
C ARG A 227 -7.79 23.36 13.06
N THR A 228 -7.08 24.02 13.97
CA THR A 228 -7.66 24.96 14.93
C THR A 228 -8.31 26.17 14.26
N ASP A 229 -7.74 26.62 13.13
CA ASP A 229 -8.30 27.62 12.23
C ASP A 229 -8.16 27.10 10.78
N PRO A 230 -9.26 26.63 10.16
CA PRO A 230 -9.28 26.04 8.81
C PRO A 230 -8.84 27.00 7.71
N ASP A 231 -9.05 28.31 7.88
CA ASP A 231 -8.77 29.33 6.86
C ASP A 231 -7.26 29.65 6.78
N LYS A 232 -6.51 29.26 7.81
CA LYS A 232 -5.07 29.48 7.91
C LYS A 232 -4.31 28.16 7.81
N GLN A 233 -3.61 27.97 6.69
CA GLN A 233 -2.85 26.74 6.41
C GLN A 233 -1.76 26.43 7.46
N SER A 234 -1.21 27.45 8.12
CA SER A 234 -0.19 27.31 9.16
C SER A 234 -0.75 27.08 10.57
N SER A 235 -2.06 26.99 10.72
CA SER A 235 -2.69 26.73 12.02
C SER A 235 -2.32 25.35 12.54
N PRO A 236 -2.08 25.21 13.86
CA PRO A 236 -1.83 23.91 14.45
C PRO A 236 -3.07 23.02 14.28
N SER A 237 -2.83 21.73 14.16
CA SER A 237 -3.87 20.71 14.13
C SER A 237 -3.97 20.02 15.49
N VAL A 238 -5.18 19.62 15.87
CA VAL A 238 -5.46 18.86 17.09
C VAL A 238 -6.08 17.51 16.73
N PRO A 239 -5.78 16.44 17.48
CA PRO A 239 -6.38 15.13 17.26
C PRO A 239 -7.87 15.15 17.64
N VAL A 240 -8.70 14.55 16.80
CA VAL A 240 -10.16 14.42 17.04
C VAL A 240 -10.61 12.98 17.20
N SER A 241 -9.94 12.06 16.50
CA SER A 241 -10.15 10.62 16.63
C SER A 241 -8.93 9.87 16.12
N TRP A 242 -8.84 8.58 16.44
CA TRP A 242 -7.89 7.66 15.84
C TRP A 242 -8.60 6.40 15.32
N LEU A 243 -8.05 5.83 14.26
CA LEU A 243 -8.54 4.62 13.59
C LEU A 243 -7.46 3.54 13.72
N SER A 244 -7.83 2.33 14.15
CA SER A 244 -6.89 1.22 14.32
C SER A 244 -7.09 0.18 13.22
N ALA A 245 -5.99 -0.25 12.62
CA ALA A 245 -6.02 -1.32 11.62
C ALA A 245 -6.25 -2.73 12.23
N ALA A 246 -6.29 -2.82 13.56
CA ALA A 246 -6.39 -4.07 14.31
C ALA A 246 -7.79 -4.37 14.87
N ASP A 247 -8.79 -3.48 14.71
CA ASP A 247 -10.15 -3.66 15.25
C ASP A 247 -11.22 -3.74 14.17
N ASP A 248 -12.29 -2.96 14.14
CA ASP A 248 -13.30 -2.96 13.07
C ASP A 248 -13.23 -1.70 12.19
N GLY A 249 -12.29 -0.79 12.47
CA GLY A 249 -12.12 0.46 11.76
C GLY A 249 -13.07 1.58 12.20
N HIS A 250 -13.75 1.45 13.34
CA HIS A 250 -14.50 2.57 13.89
C HIS A 250 -13.57 3.67 14.44
N PRO A 251 -14.04 4.93 14.48
CA PRO A 251 -13.30 6.01 15.10
C PRO A 251 -13.35 5.94 16.64
N HIS A 252 -12.17 6.03 17.24
CA HIS A 252 -11.98 6.11 18.69
C HIS A 252 -11.71 7.55 19.11
N THR A 253 -12.26 7.96 20.25
CA THR A 253 -12.16 9.35 20.75
C THR A 253 -11.58 9.46 22.15
N GLU A 254 -11.34 8.33 22.79
CA GLU A 254 -10.63 8.20 24.04
C GLU A 254 -9.11 8.34 23.87
N ASN A 255 -8.43 8.68 24.95
CA ASN A 255 -6.98 8.76 25.05
C ASN A 255 -6.30 9.67 24.00
N LEU A 256 -6.98 10.70 23.51
CA LEU A 256 -6.42 11.62 22.50
C LEU A 256 -5.26 12.45 23.05
N GLU A 257 -5.18 12.61 24.36
CA GLU A 257 -4.08 13.29 25.05
C GLU A 257 -2.73 12.62 24.79
N GLN A 258 -2.70 11.33 24.41
CA GLN A 258 -1.46 10.63 24.05
C GLN A 258 -0.85 11.15 22.75
N PHE A 259 -1.66 11.74 21.86
CA PHE A 259 -1.22 12.30 20.57
C PHE A 259 -0.99 13.81 20.63
N SER A 260 -1.40 14.45 21.72
CA SER A 260 -1.12 15.85 21.96
C SER A 260 0.27 15.97 22.55
N THR A 261 1.25 16.36 21.74
CA THR A 261 2.58 16.72 22.23
C THR A 261 2.45 17.81 23.31
N LYS A 262 3.06 17.58 24.48
CA LYS A 262 3.41 18.65 25.42
C LYS A 262 4.41 19.63 24.81
#